data_AF-A0A3N1KUW9-F1
#
_entry.id   AF-A0A3N1KUW9-F1
#
_cell.length_a   1.000
_cell.length_b   1.000
_cell.length_c   1.000
_cell.angle_alpha   90.00
_cell.angle_beta   90.00
_cell.angle_gamma   90.00
#
_symmetry.space_group_name_H-M   'P 1'
#
loop_
_entity.id
_entity.type
_entity.pdbx_description
1 polymer ?
#
loop_
_entity_poly.entity_id
_entity_poly.type
_entity_poly.pdbx_seq_one_letter_code
_entity_poly.pdbx_strand_id
1 'polypeptide(L)'
;MAIFSWDGVSNLDLKILGQTFDFRTDVLQISDPGLQAQQFDLVEVGTDLAIVKVRDENGDPLPASEVTYAYIPNMLLRQVGGTTTAPISSNIVLSNGGQLWVGDRLTDTILDDAGNSIVDLSTQLQSVQVYGLGGADTIWTGDGNDRVYGNTGADSIRAGKGDDSVYGGQENDTIDGGDGDDLVAGDLGNDSLLGGAGNDILYGGQGNDVLDPGTGNDTIFAGAGEDTVSLGNSDTGNKLIYMDRGQDSVSIISTTGDHVIYLGANNDIAEMSANSGDIQVFGDGGNDTIVSQNAGSDTLDGGEDNDVLVIEQGSIGNKTLIGGLGDDEIVIVDSSGIASSQILPNTQVNVDAGGGDDTVSYARGLFITDQNNGGADDDVISFGGQTILTLRDKSIENFETVNFSYYSDRVVFADGNVAAGRTLTVNAGEGEDYIDGSRETDGTFKLFGGSGDDTLIGGAGADTLEGGAGEDLLVGGAGADQFRFMDQWNSGNYRDVIGDFVGGLDRIVFNGNAFGDVSAIDGYKGTSGVGASANDNLLIATGQGYSDLSQFDSFLSEGDADNNKPGFYIFFNTSTNRAEMYFDTDMTSTGGAVLIATFNNITAVSQLDKLNEGAAGNNSGDFVIL
;
A
#
# COMPACT_ATOMS: atom_id res chain seq x y z
N MET A 1 -78.42 30.11 -7.68
CA MET A 1 -77.76 30.16 -9.00
C MET A 1 -76.41 30.80 -8.81
N ALA A 2 -75.33 30.04 -8.95
CA ALA A 2 -73.99 30.59 -9.09
C ALA A 2 -73.74 30.82 -10.58
N ILE A 3 -73.26 32.01 -10.95
CA ILE A 3 -72.82 32.32 -12.31
C ILE A 3 -71.30 32.42 -12.24
N PHE A 4 -70.63 31.58 -13.01
CA PHE A 4 -69.19 31.66 -13.23
C PHE A 4 -68.96 32.47 -14.51
N SER A 5 -68.14 33.52 -14.45
CA SER A 5 -67.66 34.20 -15.66
C SER A 5 -66.15 34.33 -15.62
N TRP A 6 -65.49 33.88 -16.69
CA TRP A 6 -64.05 33.96 -16.90
C TRP A 6 -63.83 34.53 -18.29
N ASP A 7 -63.11 35.65 -18.41
CA ASP A 7 -62.88 36.35 -19.68
C ASP A 7 -61.51 36.03 -20.31
N GLY A 8 -60.78 35.08 -19.72
CA GLY A 8 -59.51 34.59 -20.25
C GLY A 8 -58.33 35.56 -20.12
N VAL A 9 -58.51 36.74 -19.52
CA VAL A 9 -57.42 37.72 -19.30
C VAL A 9 -57.42 38.27 -17.85
N SER A 10 -58.46 38.03 -17.05
CA SER A 10 -58.48 38.33 -15.61
C SER A 10 -59.22 37.28 -14.75
N ASN A 11 -59.06 37.38 -13.41
CA ASN A 11 -59.29 36.36 -12.38
C ASN A 11 -60.73 35.79 -12.28
N LEU A 12 -60.85 34.63 -11.60
CA LEU A 12 -62.10 33.92 -11.33
C LEU A 12 -62.89 34.59 -10.19
N ASP A 13 -63.97 35.29 -10.54
CA ASP A 13 -64.93 35.85 -9.58
C ASP A 13 -66.13 34.92 -9.37
N LEU A 14 -66.44 34.59 -8.11
CA LEU A 14 -67.66 33.88 -7.73
C LEU A 14 -68.68 34.86 -7.13
N LYS A 15 -69.85 35.00 -7.78
CA LYS A 15 -70.98 35.79 -7.27
C LYS A 15 -72.13 34.89 -6.81
N ILE A 16 -72.46 35.00 -5.53
CA ILE A 16 -73.63 34.36 -4.93
C ILE A 16 -74.51 35.47 -4.34
N LEU A 17 -75.78 35.54 -4.78
CA LEU A 17 -76.80 36.48 -4.29
C LEU A 17 -76.39 37.97 -4.32
N GLY A 18 -75.58 38.38 -5.30
CA GLY A 18 -75.22 39.79 -5.52
C GLY A 18 -73.96 40.27 -4.79
N GLN A 19 -73.23 39.39 -4.10
CA GLN A 19 -72.00 39.70 -3.38
C GLN A 19 -70.76 39.19 -4.13
N THR A 20 -69.65 39.93 -4.04
CA THR A 20 -68.35 39.60 -4.66
C THR A 20 -67.41 39.07 -3.59
N PHE A 21 -66.82 37.89 -3.82
CA PHE A 21 -65.81 37.29 -2.94
C PHE A 21 -64.43 37.42 -3.59
N ASP A 22 -63.46 37.94 -2.83
CA ASP A 22 -62.09 38.22 -3.29
C ASP A 22 -61.13 37.21 -2.66
N PHE A 23 -60.56 36.32 -3.47
CA PHE A 23 -59.71 35.20 -3.03
C PHE A 23 -58.21 35.56 -2.97
N ARG A 24 -57.88 36.81 -2.62
CA ARG A 24 -56.48 37.29 -2.62
C ARG A 24 -55.64 36.90 -1.39
N THR A 25 -56.23 36.26 -0.38
CA THR A 25 -55.51 35.76 0.81
C THR A 25 -56.21 34.51 1.31
N ASP A 26 -55.48 33.49 1.79
CA ASP A 26 -56.00 32.23 2.37
C ASP A 26 -56.74 32.41 3.72
N VAL A 27 -57.44 33.53 3.89
CA VAL A 27 -58.31 33.85 5.01
C VAL A 27 -59.66 34.26 4.43
N LEU A 28 -60.72 33.54 4.83
CA LEU A 28 -62.10 33.98 4.59
C LEU A 28 -62.39 35.24 5.43
N GLN A 29 -62.24 36.42 4.84
CA GLN A 29 -62.58 37.69 5.48
C GLN A 29 -64.04 38.06 5.21
N ILE A 30 -64.89 38.01 6.24
CA ILE A 30 -66.27 38.53 6.17
C ILE A 30 -66.21 40.04 6.47
N SER A 31 -66.33 40.87 5.44
CA SER A 31 -66.21 42.34 5.52
C SER A 31 -67.57 43.05 5.66
N ASP A 32 -68.39 42.62 6.62
CA ASP A 32 -69.62 43.34 7.01
C ASP A 32 -69.67 43.56 8.53
N PRO A 33 -69.65 44.82 9.01
CA PRO A 33 -69.73 45.16 10.44
C PRO A 33 -71.10 44.86 11.11
N GLY A 34 -72.10 44.41 10.34
CA GLY A 34 -73.42 44.01 10.86
C GLY A 34 -73.57 42.52 11.24
N LEU A 35 -72.61 41.66 10.90
CA LEU A 35 -72.68 40.22 11.14
C LEU A 35 -71.96 39.84 12.44
N GLN A 36 -72.68 39.24 13.40
CA GLN A 36 -72.08 38.73 14.64
C GLN A 36 -71.75 37.24 14.50
N ALA A 37 -70.56 36.84 14.96
CA ALA A 37 -70.04 35.47 14.85
C ALA A 37 -70.96 34.37 15.46
N GLN A 38 -71.94 34.75 16.27
CA GLN A 38 -72.85 33.84 16.98
C GLN A 38 -73.98 33.27 16.11
N GLN A 39 -74.09 33.66 14.83
CA GLN A 39 -75.20 33.25 13.95
C GLN A 39 -74.90 32.01 13.07
N PHE A 40 -73.64 31.58 13.04
CA PHE A 40 -73.17 30.49 12.20
C PHE A 40 -72.42 29.46 13.04
N ASP A 41 -72.66 28.19 12.76
CA ASP A 41 -71.83 27.09 13.25
C ASP A 41 -71.03 26.51 12.08
N LEU A 42 -69.79 26.13 12.36
CA LEU A 42 -68.96 25.36 11.45
C LEU A 42 -69.13 23.88 11.80
N VAL A 43 -69.56 23.10 10.82
CA VAL A 43 -69.77 21.66 10.99
C VAL A 43 -68.86 20.94 10.00
N GLU A 44 -67.94 20.14 10.55
CA GLU A 44 -67.09 19.25 9.77
C GLU A 44 -67.89 18.01 9.36
N VAL A 45 -67.88 17.69 8.07
CA VAL A 45 -68.56 16.51 7.52
C VAL A 45 -67.57 15.75 6.65
N GLY A 46 -66.77 14.87 7.27
CA GLY A 46 -65.69 14.18 6.57
C GLY A 46 -64.53 15.14 6.29
N THR A 47 -64.05 15.21 5.04
CA THR A 47 -62.97 16.12 4.60
C THR A 47 -63.46 17.50 4.14
N ASP A 48 -64.77 17.76 4.26
CA ASP A 48 -65.41 18.97 3.76
C ASP A 48 -65.91 19.88 4.89
N LEU A 49 -65.86 21.18 4.64
CA LEU A 49 -66.37 22.20 5.55
C LEU A 49 -67.76 22.66 5.12
N ALA A 50 -68.74 22.55 6.04
CA ALA A 50 -70.06 23.15 5.87
C ALA A 50 -70.20 24.37 6.80
N ILE A 51 -70.45 25.54 6.21
CA ILE A 51 -70.89 26.72 6.96
C ILE A 51 -72.41 26.63 7.07
N VAL A 52 -72.91 26.49 8.31
CA VAL A 52 -74.33 26.29 8.57
C VAL A 52 -74.89 27.52 9.27
N LYS A 53 -75.82 28.21 8.62
CA LYS A 53 -76.61 29.24 9.31
C LYS A 53 -77.68 28.54 10.13
N VAL A 54 -77.48 28.49 11.44
CA VAL A 54 -78.36 27.79 12.38
C VAL A 54 -79.13 28.73 13.30
N ARG A 55 -78.84 30.03 13.29
CA ARG A 55 -79.46 31.03 14.18
C ARG A 55 -79.90 32.28 13.44
N ASP A 56 -80.91 32.96 13.98
CA ASP A 56 -81.45 34.20 13.45
C ASP A 56 -80.63 35.45 13.87
N GLU A 57 -81.13 36.65 13.58
CA GLU A 57 -80.50 37.95 13.93
C GLU A 57 -80.38 38.23 15.43
N ASN A 58 -81.07 37.46 16.28
CA ASN A 58 -81.04 37.60 17.72
C ASN A 58 -80.30 36.43 18.41
N GLY A 59 -79.79 35.45 17.64
CA GLY A 59 -79.05 34.29 18.15
C GLY A 59 -79.92 33.08 18.51
N ASP A 60 -81.22 33.13 18.24
CA ASP A 60 -82.16 32.04 18.49
C ASP A 60 -82.07 30.97 17.38
N PRO A 61 -82.24 29.66 17.69
CA PRO A 61 -82.15 28.60 16.69
C PRO A 61 -83.21 28.73 15.59
N LEU A 62 -82.79 28.60 14.33
CA LEU A 62 -83.68 28.57 13.18
C LEU A 62 -84.46 27.24 13.12
N PRO A 63 -85.72 27.24 12.65
CA PRO A 63 -86.44 26.02 12.35
C PRO A 63 -85.73 25.24 11.22
N ALA A 64 -85.77 23.91 11.28
CA ALA A 64 -85.00 23.03 10.40
C ALA A 64 -85.21 23.27 8.88
N SER A 65 -86.37 23.84 8.49
CA SER A 65 -86.68 24.22 7.11
C SER A 65 -85.95 25.46 6.60
N GLU A 66 -85.37 26.26 7.49
CA GLU A 66 -84.71 27.54 7.20
C GLU A 66 -83.19 27.48 7.39
N VAL A 67 -82.68 26.33 7.87
CA VAL A 67 -81.25 26.05 7.94
C VAL A 67 -80.69 26.00 6.52
N THR A 68 -79.69 26.82 6.24
CA THR A 68 -79.03 26.93 4.94
C THR A 68 -77.59 26.46 5.03
N TYR A 69 -77.13 25.71 4.02
CA TYR A 69 -75.81 25.11 3.95
C TYR A 69 -75.03 25.69 2.77
N ALA A 70 -73.77 26.04 3.00
CA ALA A 70 -72.78 26.23 1.94
C ALA A 70 -71.71 25.14 2.11
N TYR A 71 -71.57 24.30 1.09
CA TYR A 71 -70.54 23.26 1.03
C TYR A 71 -69.30 23.81 0.35
N ILE A 72 -68.15 23.66 1.02
CA ILE A 72 -66.86 23.98 0.42
C ILE A 72 -66.00 22.71 0.49
N PRO A 73 -65.79 22.01 -0.64
CA PRO A 73 -65.02 20.78 -0.66
C PRO A 73 -63.53 21.05 -0.43
N ASN A 74 -62.85 20.13 0.27
CA ASN A 74 -61.40 20.11 0.50
C ASN A 74 -60.81 21.31 1.29
N MET A 75 -61.53 21.86 2.27
CA MET A 75 -60.99 22.87 3.19
C MET A 75 -60.63 22.27 4.54
N LEU A 76 -59.39 22.47 4.99
CA LEU A 76 -58.92 22.10 6.33
C LEU A 76 -59.18 23.26 7.31
N LEU A 77 -59.88 23.01 8.41
CA LEU A 77 -60.20 24.04 9.42
C LEU A 77 -59.21 24.01 10.59
N ARG A 78 -58.64 25.17 10.95
CA ARG A 78 -57.85 25.36 12.18
C ARG A 78 -58.67 26.11 13.22
N GLN A 79 -58.85 25.51 14.40
CA GLN A 79 -59.32 26.23 15.58
C GLN A 79 -58.13 26.95 16.25
N VAL A 80 -58.21 28.28 16.38
CA VAL A 80 -57.24 29.06 17.16
C VAL A 80 -57.87 29.43 18.50
N GLY A 81 -57.35 28.84 19.58
CA GLY A 81 -57.54 29.34 20.96
C GLY A 81 -58.20 28.37 21.93
N GLY A 82 -57.44 27.99 22.96
CA GLY A 82 -57.94 27.45 24.22
C GLY A 82 -57.02 27.93 25.35
N THR A 83 -57.54 28.76 26.27
CA THR A 83 -56.80 29.38 27.37
C THR A 83 -56.70 28.50 28.62
N THR A 84 -56.68 27.17 28.48
CA THR A 84 -56.64 26.28 29.66
C THR A 84 -55.69 25.10 29.47
N THR A 85 -54.97 24.84 30.56
CA THR A 85 -53.81 23.98 30.80
C THR A 85 -54.00 22.47 30.58
N ALA A 86 -54.42 22.03 29.37
CA ALA A 86 -54.38 20.60 29.01
C ALA A 86 -53.79 20.41 27.60
N PRO A 87 -52.79 19.54 27.42
CA PRO A 87 -52.16 19.33 26.12
C PRO A 87 -53.07 18.50 25.22
N ILE A 88 -53.36 19.01 24.03
CA ILE A 88 -53.92 18.25 22.91
C ILE A 88 -52.81 18.07 21.87
N SER A 89 -52.54 16.81 21.54
CA SER A 89 -51.64 16.39 20.48
C SER A 89 -52.36 16.45 19.13
N SER A 90 -51.81 17.15 18.15
CA SER A 90 -52.23 17.03 16.76
C SER A 90 -51.12 17.50 15.82
N ASN A 91 -50.66 16.59 14.97
CA ASN A 91 -49.67 16.82 13.92
C ASN A 91 -50.21 17.79 12.86
N ILE A 92 -49.35 18.66 12.34
CA ILE A 92 -49.63 19.61 11.28
C ILE A 92 -48.86 19.15 10.03
N VAL A 93 -49.55 19.06 8.89
CA VAL A 93 -48.94 18.85 7.56
C VAL A 93 -49.16 20.13 6.75
N LEU A 94 -48.13 20.63 6.06
CA LEU A 94 -48.22 21.77 5.15
C LEU A 94 -47.93 21.33 3.71
N SER A 95 -48.50 22.05 2.74
CA SER A 95 -48.26 21.88 1.31
C SER A 95 -47.93 23.23 0.68
N ASN A 96 -46.98 23.25 -0.25
CA ASN A 96 -46.45 24.36 -1.04
C ASN A 96 -45.72 25.47 -0.25
N GLY A 97 -44.44 25.22 0.03
CA GLY A 97 -43.41 26.28 0.12
C GLY A 97 -43.53 27.27 1.28
N GLY A 98 -44.03 26.85 2.44
CA GLY A 98 -44.13 27.71 3.63
C GLY A 98 -43.36 27.13 4.82
N GLN A 99 -42.30 27.82 5.25
CA GLN A 99 -41.62 27.54 6.52
C GLN A 99 -42.58 27.75 7.71
N LEU A 100 -42.61 26.79 8.64
CA LEU A 100 -43.42 26.83 9.85
C LEU A 100 -42.55 26.90 11.10
N TRP A 101 -42.77 27.95 11.89
CA TRP A 101 -42.29 28.06 13.27
C TRP A 101 -43.42 27.64 14.22
N VAL A 102 -43.15 26.69 15.12
CA VAL A 102 -43.93 26.49 16.36
C VAL A 102 -42.93 26.33 17.50
N GLY A 103 -43.39 26.48 18.74
CA GLY A 103 -42.55 26.35 19.93
C GLY A 103 -43.22 25.51 21.00
N ASP A 104 -42.34 24.98 21.86
CA ASP A 104 -42.51 24.26 23.12
C ASP A 104 -43.28 22.93 23.05
N ARG A 105 -42.71 22.01 22.29
CA ARG A 105 -42.62 20.58 22.65
C ARG A 105 -41.16 20.14 22.47
N LEU A 106 -40.76 19.10 23.18
CA LEU A 106 -39.39 18.57 23.20
C LEU A 106 -38.85 18.04 21.85
N THR A 107 -39.63 18.11 20.76
CA THR A 107 -39.23 17.87 19.36
C THR A 107 -40.31 18.48 18.44
N ASP A 108 -39.96 19.40 17.54
CA ASP A 108 -40.87 19.87 16.48
C ASP A 108 -40.70 19.02 15.21
N THR A 109 -41.79 18.56 14.58
CA THR A 109 -41.73 17.75 13.34
C THR A 109 -42.15 18.59 12.14
N ILE A 110 -41.32 18.63 11.10
CA ILE A 110 -41.55 19.29 9.80
C ILE A 110 -41.69 18.21 8.72
N LEU A 111 -42.75 18.32 7.91
CA LEU A 111 -43.03 17.44 6.78
C LEU A 111 -43.09 18.29 5.51
N ASP A 112 -42.32 17.91 4.49
CA ASP A 112 -42.37 18.50 3.15
C ASP A 112 -43.53 17.96 2.30
N ASP A 113 -43.72 18.51 1.09
CA ASP A 113 -44.43 17.88 0.00
C ASP A 113 -43.45 17.18 -0.98
N ALA A 114 -43.91 16.71 -2.14
CA ALA A 114 -43.10 15.87 -3.05
C ALA A 114 -42.33 16.67 -4.12
N GLY A 115 -42.01 17.93 -3.86
CA GLY A 115 -41.24 18.78 -4.77
C GLY A 115 -40.16 19.57 -4.03
N ASN A 116 -39.19 20.09 -4.79
CA ASN A 116 -38.01 20.77 -4.26
C ASN A 116 -38.34 21.94 -3.32
N SER A 117 -37.81 21.89 -2.11
CA SER A 117 -38.10 22.83 -1.02
C SER A 117 -36.84 23.42 -0.36
N ILE A 118 -37.01 24.55 0.35
CA ILE A 118 -35.97 25.18 1.17
C ILE A 118 -36.46 25.30 2.62
N VAL A 119 -35.86 24.54 3.52
CA VAL A 119 -36.09 24.60 4.97
C VAL A 119 -34.90 25.32 5.61
N ASP A 120 -35.12 26.48 6.24
CA ASP A 120 -34.08 27.23 6.98
C ASP A 120 -34.61 27.54 8.40
N LEU A 121 -34.01 26.89 9.40
CA LEU A 121 -34.43 26.95 10.81
C LEU A 121 -33.41 27.64 11.73
N SER A 122 -32.44 28.35 11.14
CA SER A 122 -31.16 28.82 11.69
C SER A 122 -31.09 29.59 13.03
N THR A 123 -32.14 29.64 13.87
CA THR A 123 -32.14 30.40 15.15
C THR A 123 -32.96 29.82 16.32
N GLN A 124 -33.36 28.54 16.34
CA GLN A 124 -34.13 27.97 17.46
C GLN A 124 -33.29 27.05 18.37
N LEU A 125 -33.41 27.20 19.69
CA LEU A 125 -32.73 26.39 20.72
C LEU A 125 -33.41 25.03 20.96
N GLN A 126 -33.99 24.39 19.94
CA GLN A 126 -34.81 23.17 20.10
C GLN A 126 -34.48 22.16 19.00
N SER A 127 -34.33 20.89 19.38
CA SER A 127 -34.22 19.76 18.46
C SER A 127 -35.44 19.65 17.55
N VAL A 128 -35.21 19.53 16.24
CA VAL A 128 -36.22 19.43 15.18
C VAL A 128 -36.08 18.09 14.46
N GLN A 129 -37.21 17.56 13.99
CA GLN A 129 -37.25 16.43 13.08
C GLN A 129 -37.78 16.88 11.72
N VAL A 130 -37.02 16.66 10.63
CA VAL A 130 -37.39 17.06 9.26
C VAL A 130 -37.50 15.85 8.34
N TYR A 131 -38.51 15.83 7.47
CA TYR A 131 -38.67 14.86 6.38
C TYR A 131 -38.83 15.59 5.05
N GLY A 132 -37.85 15.49 4.13
CA GLY A 132 -37.88 16.04 2.76
C GLY A 132 -38.83 15.29 1.81
N LEU A 133 -39.09 14.01 2.09
CA LEU A 133 -39.95 13.11 1.30
C LEU A 133 -39.50 12.90 -0.15
N GLY A 134 -39.66 13.88 -1.03
CA GLY A 134 -39.39 13.71 -2.45
C GLY A 134 -39.08 15.02 -3.15
N GLY A 135 -38.10 15.01 -4.05
CA GLY A 135 -37.61 16.22 -4.71
C GLY A 135 -36.16 16.46 -4.34
N ALA A 136 -35.51 17.42 -4.98
CA ALA A 136 -34.17 17.83 -4.56
C ALA A 136 -34.30 19.01 -3.59
N ASP A 137 -34.15 18.73 -2.31
CA ASP A 137 -34.42 19.67 -1.21
C ASP A 137 -33.16 20.36 -0.70
N THR A 138 -33.34 21.49 -0.02
CA THR A 138 -32.29 22.17 0.73
C THR A 138 -32.76 22.35 2.17
N ILE A 139 -32.12 21.65 3.11
CA ILE A 139 -32.56 21.57 4.50
C ILE A 139 -31.46 22.07 5.44
N TRP A 140 -31.78 23.10 6.24
CA TRP A 140 -30.90 23.65 7.29
C TRP A 140 -31.62 23.67 8.64
N THR A 141 -31.15 22.89 9.63
CA THR A 141 -31.86 22.74 10.92
C THR A 141 -31.35 23.63 12.05
N GLY A 142 -30.06 24.01 12.04
CA GLY A 142 -29.56 25.11 12.86
C GLY A 142 -28.88 24.65 14.14
N ASP A 143 -29.35 25.09 15.31
CA ASP A 143 -28.83 24.62 16.60
C ASP A 143 -29.83 23.61 17.20
N GLY A 144 -29.37 22.54 17.84
CA GLY A 144 -30.23 21.51 18.45
C GLY A 144 -29.79 20.11 18.04
N ASN A 145 -30.24 19.08 18.76
CA ASN A 145 -29.99 17.69 18.35
C ASN A 145 -31.10 17.25 17.40
N ASP A 146 -30.89 17.47 16.12
CA ASP A 146 -31.87 17.36 15.07
C ASP A 146 -31.91 15.96 14.44
N ARG A 147 -33.00 15.67 13.75
CA ARG A 147 -33.18 14.43 13.00
C ARG A 147 -33.72 14.70 11.62
N VAL A 148 -32.91 14.51 10.59
CA VAL A 148 -33.26 14.86 9.21
C VAL A 148 -33.32 13.61 8.34
N TYR A 149 -34.35 13.52 7.50
CA TYR A 149 -34.49 12.50 6.47
C TYR A 149 -34.75 13.16 5.12
N GLY A 150 -33.83 13.08 4.16
CA GLY A 150 -34.05 13.54 2.79
C GLY A 150 -35.10 12.69 2.07
N ASN A 151 -34.93 11.36 2.13
CA ASN A 151 -35.76 10.31 1.53
C ASN A 151 -35.52 10.08 0.04
N THR A 152 -36.06 10.90 -0.87
CA THR A 152 -35.88 10.66 -2.32
C THR A 152 -35.57 11.95 -3.05
N GLY A 153 -34.59 11.88 -3.95
CA GLY A 153 -34.12 13.03 -4.71
C GLY A 153 -32.81 13.55 -4.15
N ALA A 154 -32.05 14.26 -4.99
CA ALA A 154 -30.71 14.75 -4.63
C ALA A 154 -30.78 15.94 -3.67
N ASP A 155 -30.63 15.68 -2.38
CA ASP A 155 -30.84 16.63 -1.29
C ASP A 155 -29.55 17.35 -0.86
N SER A 156 -29.69 18.55 -0.32
CA SER A 156 -28.62 19.32 0.30
C SER A 156 -28.98 19.62 1.76
N ILE A 157 -28.31 18.95 2.69
CA ILE A 157 -28.67 18.97 4.10
C ILE A 157 -27.52 19.57 4.93
N ARG A 158 -27.86 20.45 5.87
CA ARG A 158 -26.95 20.96 6.91
C ARG A 158 -27.62 20.91 8.27
N ALA A 159 -27.12 20.09 9.19
CA ALA A 159 -27.76 19.92 10.49
C ALA A 159 -27.37 21.02 11.48
N GLY A 160 -26.09 21.37 11.54
CA GLY A 160 -25.63 22.64 12.11
C GLY A 160 -24.88 22.49 13.42
N LYS A 161 -25.50 22.66 14.59
CA LYS A 161 -24.87 22.39 15.88
C LYS A 161 -25.73 21.49 16.73
N GLY A 162 -25.12 20.60 17.49
CA GLY A 162 -25.80 19.64 18.35
C GLY A 162 -25.53 18.23 17.82
N ASP A 163 -25.94 17.21 18.58
CA ASP A 163 -25.70 15.82 18.17
C ASP A 163 -26.83 15.39 17.24
N ASP A 164 -26.58 15.47 15.93
CA ASP A 164 -27.58 15.32 14.88
C ASP A 164 -27.68 13.88 14.35
N SER A 165 -28.81 13.54 13.74
CA SER A 165 -29.02 12.28 13.02
C SER A 165 -29.57 12.56 11.63
N VAL A 166 -28.72 12.48 10.62
CA VAL A 166 -29.03 12.83 9.24
C VAL A 166 -29.00 11.60 8.34
N TYR A 167 -30.04 11.43 7.52
CA TYR A 167 -30.17 10.36 6.52
C TYR A 167 -30.50 11.01 5.18
N GLY A 168 -29.65 10.84 4.17
CA GLY A 168 -29.82 11.34 2.80
C GLY A 168 -31.00 10.66 2.12
N GLY A 169 -30.85 9.38 1.83
CA GLY A 169 -31.95 8.53 1.37
C GLY A 169 -31.67 7.91 0.01
N GLN A 170 -32.26 8.44 -1.06
CA GLN A 170 -32.09 7.93 -2.42
C GLN A 170 -31.64 9.05 -3.33
N GLU A 171 -30.80 8.68 -4.29
CA GLU A 171 -30.11 9.61 -5.21
C GLU A 171 -28.92 10.29 -4.51
N ASN A 172 -28.27 11.22 -5.20
CA ASN A 172 -26.97 11.73 -4.77
C ASN A 172 -27.15 12.93 -3.84
N ASP A 173 -26.85 12.73 -2.56
CA ASP A 173 -27.06 13.72 -1.51
C ASP A 173 -25.77 14.44 -1.13
N THR A 174 -25.91 15.65 -0.59
CA THR A 174 -24.81 16.41 0.01
C THR A 174 -25.17 16.76 1.44
N ILE A 175 -24.42 16.26 2.41
CA ILE A 175 -24.75 16.32 3.82
C ILE A 175 -23.59 16.92 4.62
N ASP A 176 -23.88 17.90 5.48
CA ASP A 176 -22.98 18.53 6.45
C ASP A 176 -23.59 18.38 7.85
N GLY A 177 -22.99 17.53 8.70
CA GLY A 177 -23.41 17.31 10.09
C GLY A 177 -23.26 18.58 10.90
N GLY A 178 -22.04 19.10 11.00
CA GLY A 178 -21.74 20.38 11.61
C GLY A 178 -20.96 20.23 12.92
N ASP A 179 -21.27 21.03 13.94
CA ASP A 179 -20.61 20.92 15.25
C ASP A 179 -21.41 19.97 16.16
N GLY A 180 -20.84 18.91 16.70
CA GLY A 180 -21.54 17.97 17.58
C GLY A 180 -21.09 16.54 17.33
N ASP A 181 -21.52 15.57 18.15
CA ASP A 181 -21.25 14.16 17.87
C ASP A 181 -22.36 13.62 16.94
N ASP A 182 -22.14 13.67 15.62
CA ASP A 182 -23.19 13.46 14.62
C ASP A 182 -23.26 12.00 14.10
N LEU A 183 -24.45 11.59 13.69
CA LEU A 183 -24.66 10.41 12.86
C LEU A 183 -25.13 10.84 11.47
N VAL A 184 -24.30 10.60 10.46
CA VAL A 184 -24.55 10.98 9.07
C VAL A 184 -24.57 9.74 8.18
N ALA A 185 -25.66 9.54 7.44
CA ALA A 185 -25.81 8.43 6.50
C ALA A 185 -26.24 8.94 5.12
N GLY A 186 -25.51 8.57 4.05
CA GLY A 186 -25.88 8.85 2.66
C GLY A 186 -27.03 7.96 2.16
N ASP A 187 -26.97 6.68 2.52
CA ASP A 187 -27.89 5.60 2.15
C ASP A 187 -27.72 5.07 0.71
N LEU A 188 -28.49 5.53 -0.29
CA LEU A 188 -28.42 5.02 -1.67
C LEU A 188 -28.12 6.15 -2.64
N GLY A 189 -26.98 6.12 -3.30
CA GLY A 189 -26.59 7.16 -4.22
C GLY A 189 -25.08 7.37 -4.19
N ASN A 190 -24.59 8.30 -4.99
CA ASN A 190 -23.21 8.75 -4.85
C ASN A 190 -23.23 10.03 -4.02
N ASP A 191 -22.94 9.90 -2.74
CA ASP A 191 -23.17 10.92 -1.72
C ASP A 191 -21.88 11.68 -1.38
N SER A 192 -22.05 12.90 -0.87
CA SER A 192 -20.96 13.71 -0.32
C SER A 192 -21.24 14.03 1.14
N LEU A 193 -20.47 13.45 2.04
CA LEU A 193 -20.70 13.51 3.48
C LEU A 193 -19.58 14.27 4.18
N LEU A 194 -19.95 15.30 4.95
CA LEU A 194 -19.08 16.01 5.88
C LEU A 194 -19.59 15.78 7.31
N GLY A 195 -18.78 15.18 8.17
CA GLY A 195 -19.08 14.99 9.60
C GLY A 195 -19.08 16.35 10.31
N GLY A 196 -17.91 16.95 10.39
CA GLY A 196 -17.74 18.31 10.87
C GLY A 196 -16.82 18.36 12.09
N ALA A 197 -17.29 18.88 13.21
CA ALA A 197 -16.49 18.97 14.43
C ALA A 197 -17.17 18.20 15.56
N GLY A 198 -16.55 17.11 16.01
CA GLY A 198 -17.06 16.28 17.08
C GLY A 198 -16.59 14.84 16.90
N ASN A 199 -17.25 13.88 17.54
CA ASN A 199 -16.97 12.46 17.33
C ASN A 199 -18.12 11.86 16.54
N ASP A 200 -17.92 11.80 15.23
CA ASP A 200 -18.96 11.52 14.27
C ASP A 200 -18.95 10.05 13.84
N ILE A 201 -20.10 9.59 13.39
CA ILE A 201 -20.27 8.30 12.72
C ILE A 201 -20.83 8.54 11.32
N LEU A 202 -20.02 8.22 10.30
CA LEU A 202 -20.41 8.36 8.90
C LEU A 202 -20.66 6.99 8.27
N TYR A 203 -21.78 6.88 7.56
CA TYR A 203 -22.11 5.76 6.68
C TYR A 203 -22.30 6.28 5.25
N GLY A 204 -21.44 5.92 4.29
CA GLY A 204 -21.65 6.30 2.88
C GLY A 204 -22.90 5.62 2.35
N GLY A 205 -22.85 4.30 2.22
CA GLY A 205 -24.04 3.49 1.90
C GLY A 205 -23.84 2.63 0.68
N GLN A 206 -24.64 2.81 -0.38
CA GLN A 206 -24.41 2.19 -1.69
C GLN A 206 -24.20 3.27 -2.73
N GLY A 207 -23.20 3.09 -3.59
CA GLY A 207 -22.80 4.04 -4.61
C GLY A 207 -21.40 4.54 -4.31
N ASN A 208 -20.86 5.42 -5.14
CA ASN A 208 -19.49 5.90 -5.00
C ASN A 208 -19.51 7.20 -4.18
N ASP A 209 -19.15 7.10 -2.91
CA ASP A 209 -19.31 8.14 -1.90
C ASP A 209 -18.01 8.90 -1.64
N VAL A 210 -18.13 10.16 -1.23
CA VAL A 210 -17.02 11.00 -0.78
C VAL A 210 -17.27 11.40 0.66
N LEU A 211 -16.39 11.00 1.57
CA LEU A 211 -16.54 11.23 3.00
C LEU A 211 -15.36 12.04 3.56
N ASP A 212 -15.68 13.14 4.24
CA ASP A 212 -14.75 13.90 5.08
C ASP A 212 -15.31 13.88 6.52
N PRO A 213 -14.73 13.11 7.44
CA PRO A 213 -15.22 13.08 8.82
C PRO A 213 -14.98 14.40 9.58
N GLY A 214 -14.06 15.25 9.11
CA GLY A 214 -13.70 16.47 9.82
C GLY A 214 -12.84 16.23 11.07
N THR A 215 -13.04 17.06 12.10
CA THR A 215 -12.19 17.07 13.31
C THR A 215 -12.80 16.30 14.46
N GLY A 216 -11.97 15.57 15.20
CA GLY A 216 -12.39 14.78 16.37
C GLY A 216 -12.30 13.28 16.10
N ASN A 217 -12.86 12.44 16.99
CA ASN A 217 -12.65 10.99 16.89
C ASN A 217 -13.79 10.32 16.15
N ASP A 218 -13.57 9.99 14.88
CA ASP A 218 -14.66 9.60 14.00
C ASP A 218 -14.56 8.13 13.60
N THR A 219 -15.73 7.53 13.38
CA THR A 219 -15.86 6.18 12.82
C THR A 219 -16.53 6.27 11.45
N ILE A 220 -15.87 5.72 10.44
CA ILE A 220 -16.31 5.81 9.05
C ILE A 220 -16.57 4.40 8.53
N PHE A 221 -17.74 4.21 7.92
CA PHE A 221 -18.10 3.05 7.13
C PHE A 221 -18.44 3.54 5.73
N ALA A 222 -17.53 3.36 4.77
CA ALA A 222 -17.75 3.88 3.41
C ALA A 222 -18.95 3.19 2.75
N GLY A 223 -19.07 1.87 2.91
CA GLY A 223 -20.18 1.12 2.32
C GLY A 223 -19.81 0.67 0.91
N ALA A 224 -20.79 0.23 0.13
CA ALA A 224 -20.57 -0.41 -1.16
C ALA A 224 -20.40 0.59 -2.29
N GLY A 225 -19.23 0.62 -2.90
CA GLY A 225 -18.93 1.66 -3.86
C GLY A 225 -17.54 1.57 -4.45
N GLU A 226 -17.14 2.63 -5.13
CA GLU A 226 -15.73 3.02 -5.17
C GLU A 226 -15.66 4.32 -4.40
N ASP A 227 -15.29 4.24 -3.13
CA ASP A 227 -15.45 5.32 -2.17
C ASP A 227 -14.15 6.08 -1.95
N THR A 228 -14.27 7.33 -1.52
CA THR A 228 -13.12 8.17 -1.19
C THR A 228 -13.28 8.77 0.20
N VAL A 229 -12.32 8.50 1.09
CA VAL A 229 -12.25 9.09 2.42
C VAL A 229 -11.04 10.01 2.52
N SER A 230 -11.30 11.30 2.78
CA SER A 230 -10.27 12.34 2.84
C SER A 230 -10.16 12.92 4.25
N LEU A 231 -8.95 12.88 4.83
CA LEU A 231 -8.65 13.42 6.15
C LEU A 231 -7.65 14.56 5.99
N GLY A 232 -7.85 15.67 6.70
CA GLY A 232 -7.07 16.88 6.47
C GLY A 232 -7.05 17.92 7.59
N ASN A 233 -6.61 19.12 7.23
CA ASN A 233 -6.81 20.35 7.99
C ASN A 233 -6.20 20.41 9.40
N SER A 234 -5.06 19.73 9.64
CA SER A 234 -4.45 19.69 10.98
C SER A 234 -5.34 19.04 12.04
N ASP A 235 -6.20 18.10 11.62
CA ASP A 235 -6.99 17.31 12.54
C ASP A 235 -6.08 16.59 13.56
N THR A 236 -6.57 16.54 14.79
CA THR A 236 -5.88 15.97 15.95
C THR A 236 -6.59 14.74 16.51
N GLY A 237 -7.79 14.42 16.00
CA GLY A 237 -8.56 13.28 16.45
C GLY A 237 -8.18 11.99 15.73
N ASN A 238 -8.50 10.87 16.37
CA ASN A 238 -8.22 9.55 15.85
C ASN A 238 -9.33 9.11 14.89
N LYS A 239 -8.99 8.31 13.88
CA LYS A 239 -9.97 7.84 12.89
C LYS A 239 -9.97 6.33 12.82
N LEU A 240 -11.16 5.75 12.77
CA LEU A 240 -11.38 4.34 12.50
C LEU A 240 -12.18 4.21 11.22
N ILE A 241 -11.54 3.69 10.18
CA ILE A 241 -12.09 3.66 8.82
C ILE A 241 -12.27 2.20 8.41
N TYR A 242 -13.49 1.88 7.98
CA TYR A 242 -13.84 0.61 7.36
C TYR A 242 -14.32 0.87 5.94
N MET A 243 -13.53 0.41 4.99
CA MET A 243 -13.91 0.27 3.59
C MET A 243 -14.62 -1.06 3.35
N ASP A 244 -15.06 -1.31 2.12
CA ASP A 244 -15.91 -2.45 1.81
C ASP A 244 -15.30 -3.43 0.80
N ARG A 245 -16.03 -3.92 -0.21
CA ARG A 245 -15.55 -4.70 -1.34
C ARG A 245 -15.52 -3.82 -2.59
N GLY A 246 -15.27 -2.54 -2.42
CA GLY A 246 -15.13 -1.52 -3.45
C GLY A 246 -13.73 -1.49 -4.02
N GLN A 247 -13.43 -0.53 -4.90
CA GLN A 247 -12.05 -0.08 -5.12
C GLN A 247 -11.99 1.32 -4.51
N ASP A 248 -11.48 1.39 -3.30
CA ASP A 248 -11.61 2.52 -2.40
C ASP A 248 -10.30 3.30 -2.29
N SER A 249 -10.41 4.56 -1.87
CA SER A 249 -9.27 5.46 -1.69
C SER A 249 -9.32 6.18 -0.36
N VAL A 250 -8.23 6.07 0.41
CA VAL A 250 -8.00 6.82 1.64
C VAL A 250 -6.86 7.80 1.45
N SER A 251 -7.12 9.08 1.72
CA SER A 251 -6.08 10.11 1.74
C SER A 251 -5.98 10.74 3.14
N ILE A 252 -4.83 10.58 3.80
CA ILE A 252 -4.55 11.17 5.11
C ILE A 252 -3.46 12.22 4.97
N ILE A 253 -3.82 13.49 5.09
CA ILE A 253 -2.89 14.59 4.88
C ILE A 253 -2.83 15.52 6.09
N SER A 254 -1.62 15.75 6.59
CA SER A 254 -1.35 16.76 7.63
C SER A 254 -2.19 16.58 8.91
N THR A 255 -2.39 15.34 9.36
CA THR A 255 -3.08 15.02 10.63
C THR A 255 -2.08 14.74 11.77
N THR A 256 -2.56 14.76 13.01
CA THR A 256 -1.74 14.46 14.20
C THR A 256 -2.34 13.38 15.09
N GLY A 257 -3.55 12.91 14.80
CA GLY A 257 -4.17 11.78 15.49
C GLY A 257 -3.66 10.44 14.97
N ASP A 258 -3.95 9.39 15.75
CA ASP A 258 -3.64 8.01 15.37
C ASP A 258 -4.82 7.45 14.56
N HIS A 259 -4.52 6.74 13.47
CA HIS A 259 -5.56 6.25 12.54
C HIS A 259 -5.45 4.75 12.34
N VAL A 260 -6.60 4.10 12.20
CA VAL A 260 -6.72 2.69 11.85
C VAL A 260 -7.63 2.58 10.63
N ILE A 261 -7.13 1.93 9.59
CA ILE A 261 -7.80 1.76 8.31
C ILE A 261 -7.88 0.27 7.99
N TYR A 262 -9.07 -0.18 7.59
CA TYR A 262 -9.30 -1.47 6.95
C TYR A 262 -9.77 -1.19 5.53
N LEU A 263 -9.00 -1.59 4.52
CA LEU A 263 -9.30 -1.37 3.08
C LEU A 263 -10.28 -2.41 2.53
N GLY A 264 -10.25 -3.63 3.04
CA GLY A 264 -11.31 -4.60 2.78
C GLY A 264 -10.98 -5.48 1.59
N ALA A 265 -11.82 -5.51 0.57
CA ALA A 265 -11.56 -6.36 -0.59
C ALA A 265 -11.39 -5.53 -1.86
N ASN A 266 -10.59 -6.05 -2.80
CA ASN A 266 -10.16 -5.51 -4.10
C ASN A 266 -8.95 -4.57 -3.99
N ASN A 267 -8.73 -3.74 -5.02
CA ASN A 267 -7.47 -3.06 -5.23
C ASN A 267 -7.60 -1.62 -4.75
N ASP A 268 -7.28 -1.39 -3.49
CA ASP A 268 -7.49 -0.14 -2.80
C ASP A 268 -6.21 0.68 -2.71
N ILE A 269 -6.37 1.96 -2.38
CA ILE A 269 -5.24 2.90 -2.26
C ILE A 269 -5.32 3.63 -0.93
N ALA A 270 -4.25 3.54 -0.13
CA ALA A 270 -4.06 4.37 1.06
C ALA A 270 -2.83 5.27 0.90
N GLU A 271 -3.04 6.58 0.85
CA GLU A 271 -1.98 7.59 0.77
C GLU A 271 -1.90 8.41 2.07
N MET A 272 -0.73 8.40 2.71
CA MET A 272 -0.48 9.10 3.97
C MET A 272 0.66 10.10 3.79
N SER A 273 0.41 11.39 4.01
CA SER A 273 1.44 12.43 3.86
C SER A 273 1.40 13.47 4.97
N ALA A 274 2.59 13.83 5.47
CA ALA A 274 2.79 14.89 6.47
C ALA A 274 2.01 14.71 7.79
N ASN A 275 1.52 13.50 8.09
CA ASN A 275 0.93 13.19 9.39
C ASN A 275 2.02 12.91 10.45
N SER A 276 1.65 13.04 11.72
CA SER A 276 2.57 12.83 12.86
C SER A 276 2.09 11.82 13.90
N GLY A 277 0.81 11.44 13.86
CA GLY A 277 0.30 10.30 14.64
C GLY A 277 0.59 8.98 13.93
N ASP A 278 0.47 7.89 14.69
CA ASP A 278 0.75 6.53 14.25
C ASP A 278 -0.42 6.02 13.39
N ILE A 279 -0.12 5.42 12.23
CA ILE A 279 -1.15 4.89 11.35
C ILE A 279 -1.00 3.37 11.17
N GLN A 280 -2.13 2.67 11.28
CA GLN A 280 -2.25 1.25 10.95
C GLN A 280 -3.16 1.09 9.74
N VAL A 281 -2.66 0.40 8.72
CA VAL A 281 -3.44 0.05 7.52
C VAL A 281 -3.43 -1.46 7.39
N PHE A 282 -4.60 -2.04 7.18
CA PHE A 282 -4.82 -3.45 6.87
C PHE A 282 -5.51 -3.53 5.52
N GLY A 283 -4.84 -4.11 4.52
CA GLY A 283 -5.41 -4.28 3.18
C GLY A 283 -6.52 -5.33 3.12
N ASP A 284 -6.33 -6.47 3.80
CA ASP A 284 -7.21 -7.65 3.80
C ASP A 284 -7.13 -8.45 2.49
N GLY A 285 -7.76 -8.07 1.38
CA GLY A 285 -7.53 -8.81 0.13
C GLY A 285 -7.69 -8.00 -1.15
N GLY A 286 -7.03 -8.45 -2.21
CA GLY A 286 -6.90 -7.72 -3.48
C GLY A 286 -5.58 -6.96 -3.54
N ASN A 287 -5.25 -6.41 -4.71
CA ASN A 287 -3.91 -5.84 -4.92
C ASN A 287 -3.86 -4.37 -4.50
N ASP A 288 -3.51 -4.14 -3.25
CA ASP A 288 -3.52 -2.84 -2.61
C ASP A 288 -2.25 -2.04 -2.86
N THR A 289 -2.37 -0.71 -2.74
CA THR A 289 -1.23 0.20 -2.76
C THR A 289 -1.25 1.10 -1.52
N ILE A 290 -0.29 0.90 -0.63
CA ILE A 290 -0.19 1.62 0.64
C ILE A 290 1.09 2.48 0.63
N VAL A 291 0.92 3.80 0.66
CA VAL A 291 2.01 4.77 0.52
C VAL A 291 2.12 5.65 1.76
N SER A 292 3.31 5.69 2.38
CA SER A 292 3.60 6.49 3.58
C SER A 292 4.74 7.48 3.38
N GLN A 293 4.42 8.77 3.53
CA GLN A 293 5.31 9.92 3.57
C GLN A 293 5.11 10.72 4.88
N ASN A 294 5.34 10.11 6.03
CA ASN A 294 4.93 10.71 7.31
C ASN A 294 5.87 10.46 8.49
N ALA A 295 5.55 11.08 9.63
CA ALA A 295 6.36 11.05 10.85
C ALA A 295 5.91 10.08 11.94
N GLY A 296 4.77 9.41 11.78
CA GLY A 296 4.23 8.43 12.72
C GLY A 296 5.07 7.15 12.78
N SER A 297 4.84 6.34 13.81
CA SER A 297 5.29 4.94 13.80
C SER A 297 4.20 4.07 13.20
N ASP A 298 4.35 3.72 11.93
CA ASP A 298 3.27 3.10 11.16
C ASP A 298 3.41 1.58 11.06
N THR A 299 2.27 0.91 10.91
CA THR A 299 2.19 -0.49 10.48
C THR A 299 1.36 -0.55 9.21
N LEU A 300 1.97 -1.03 8.13
CA LEU A 300 1.33 -1.21 6.84
C LEU A 300 1.31 -2.71 6.56
N ASP A 301 0.12 -3.26 6.38
CA ASP A 301 -0.14 -4.68 6.17
C ASP A 301 -0.94 -4.83 4.87
N GLY A 302 -0.34 -5.46 3.86
CA GLY A 302 -0.96 -5.70 2.54
C GLY A 302 -2.11 -6.70 2.63
N GLY A 303 -1.89 -7.85 3.24
CA GLY A 303 -2.94 -8.84 3.48
C GLY A 303 -2.86 -10.03 2.52
N GLU A 304 -3.90 -10.27 1.74
CA GLU A 304 -3.95 -11.31 0.71
C GLU A 304 -3.84 -10.69 -0.69
N ASP A 305 -3.27 -11.45 -1.63
CA ASP A 305 -2.97 -11.05 -3.01
C ASP A 305 -1.70 -10.17 -3.12
N ASN A 306 -1.43 -9.61 -4.31
CA ASN A 306 -0.13 -9.00 -4.60
C ASN A 306 -0.15 -7.50 -4.36
N ASP A 307 0.48 -7.07 -3.28
CA ASP A 307 0.39 -5.71 -2.75
C ASP A 307 1.64 -4.86 -3.02
N VAL A 308 1.47 -3.55 -2.92
CA VAL A 308 2.56 -2.57 -3.06
C VAL A 308 2.63 -1.69 -1.82
N LEU A 309 3.70 -1.82 -1.04
CA LEU A 309 3.94 -1.05 0.18
C LEU A 309 5.11 -0.08 -0.04
N VAL A 310 4.87 1.22 0.05
CA VAL A 310 5.86 2.25 -0.26
C VAL A 310 6.13 3.17 0.93
N ILE A 311 7.40 3.26 1.34
CA ILE A 311 7.89 4.31 2.24
C ILE A 311 8.60 5.38 1.41
N GLU A 312 7.95 6.53 1.25
CA GLU A 312 8.45 7.64 0.45
C GLU A 312 9.54 8.47 1.15
N GLN A 313 10.25 9.27 0.35
CA GLN A 313 11.25 10.21 0.85
C GLN A 313 10.66 11.23 1.82
N GLY A 314 11.31 11.38 2.97
CA GLY A 314 10.91 12.33 4.02
C GLY A 314 10.11 11.69 5.16
N SER A 315 9.75 10.40 5.04
CA SER A 315 9.24 9.62 6.17
C SER A 315 10.24 9.60 7.32
N ILE A 316 9.71 9.67 8.55
CA ILE A 316 10.43 9.53 9.81
C ILE A 316 9.59 8.65 10.76
N GLY A 317 10.17 8.18 11.86
CA GLY A 317 9.50 7.24 12.77
C GLY A 317 9.70 5.79 12.36
N ASN A 318 9.30 4.85 13.21
CA ASN A 318 9.50 3.43 12.94
C ASN A 318 8.43 2.92 11.97
N LYS A 319 8.81 2.18 10.93
CA LYS A 319 7.87 1.58 9.97
C LYS A 319 7.92 0.07 10.09
N THR A 320 6.74 -0.55 10.19
CA THR A 320 6.56 -1.99 10.09
C THR A 320 5.81 -2.25 8.80
N LEU A 321 6.40 -3.03 7.90
CA LEU A 321 5.84 -3.39 6.60
C LEU A 321 5.61 -4.89 6.59
N ILE A 322 4.39 -5.29 6.31
CA ILE A 322 3.95 -6.69 6.22
C ILE A 322 3.36 -6.84 4.82
N GLY A 323 3.95 -7.67 3.97
CA GLY A 323 3.38 -7.96 2.65
C GLY A 323 2.12 -8.81 2.83
N GLY A 324 2.30 -10.06 3.25
CA GLY A 324 1.21 -10.95 3.61
C GLY A 324 1.26 -12.24 2.81
N LEU A 325 0.20 -12.54 2.05
CA LEU A 325 0.14 -13.67 1.13
C LEU A 325 0.04 -13.16 -0.30
N GLY A 326 0.95 -13.52 -1.18
CA GLY A 326 0.98 -13.04 -2.56
C GLY A 326 2.39 -12.67 -2.95
N ASP A 327 2.60 -12.25 -4.20
CA ASP A 327 3.91 -11.75 -4.62
C ASP A 327 3.94 -10.23 -4.40
N ASP A 328 4.50 -9.80 -3.28
CA ASP A 328 4.43 -8.41 -2.80
C ASP A 328 5.63 -7.56 -3.21
N GLU A 329 5.39 -6.25 -3.45
CA GLU A 329 6.43 -5.27 -3.74
C GLU A 329 6.56 -4.23 -2.61
N ILE A 330 7.66 -4.31 -1.86
CA ILE A 330 7.96 -3.42 -0.74
C ILE A 330 9.08 -2.45 -1.13
N VAL A 331 8.80 -1.16 -1.19
CA VAL A 331 9.72 -0.13 -1.69
C VAL A 331 10.04 0.92 -0.63
N ILE A 332 11.30 0.98 -0.20
CA ILE A 332 11.81 1.95 0.77
C ILE A 332 12.66 3.01 0.05
N VAL A 333 12.01 4.13 -0.30
CA VAL A 333 12.62 5.25 -1.03
C VAL A 333 13.28 6.27 -0.10
N ASP A 334 12.92 6.32 1.18
CA ASP A 334 13.49 7.34 2.08
C ASP A 334 15.03 7.28 2.09
N SER A 335 15.66 8.45 1.94
CA SER A 335 17.10 8.62 1.76
C SER A 335 17.74 9.36 2.93
N SER A 336 16.97 9.59 4.01
CA SER A 336 17.45 10.26 5.20
C SER A 336 18.42 9.34 5.95
N GLY A 337 19.66 9.81 6.12
CA GLY A 337 20.66 9.11 6.94
C GLY A 337 21.54 8.09 6.24
N ILE A 338 21.99 8.33 5.00
CA ILE A 338 23.00 7.50 4.31
C ILE A 338 24.04 6.85 5.26
N ALA A 339 24.29 5.54 5.08
CA ALA A 339 25.10 4.69 5.96
C ALA A 339 26.55 5.19 6.22
N SER A 340 27.00 6.22 5.52
CA SER A 340 28.37 6.75 5.58
C SER A 340 28.63 7.79 6.69
N SER A 341 27.61 8.27 7.41
CA SER A 341 27.79 9.23 8.51
C SER A 341 27.02 8.76 9.75
N GLN A 342 27.65 8.84 10.92
CA GLN A 342 27.19 8.33 12.23
C GLN A 342 25.88 8.95 12.77
N ILE A 343 25.01 9.45 11.90
CA ILE A 343 23.67 9.95 12.19
C ILE A 343 22.76 8.72 12.16
N LEU A 344 22.07 8.46 13.26
CA LEU A 344 20.98 7.48 13.27
C LEU A 344 19.95 7.90 12.22
N PRO A 345 19.44 6.96 11.40
CA PRO A 345 18.37 7.31 10.49
C PRO A 345 17.18 7.85 11.28
N ASN A 346 16.41 8.72 10.63
CA ASN A 346 15.17 9.19 11.21
C ASN A 346 14.07 8.11 11.18
N THR A 347 14.32 7.01 10.47
CA THR A 347 13.38 5.93 10.18
C THR A 347 14.07 4.59 10.40
N GLN A 348 13.53 3.78 11.31
CA GLN A 348 13.84 2.35 11.39
C GLN A 348 12.77 1.60 10.59
N VAL A 349 13.16 0.61 9.79
CA VAL A 349 12.22 -0.19 9.00
C VAL A 349 12.34 -1.66 9.38
N ASN A 350 11.21 -2.27 9.72
CA ASN A 350 11.09 -3.71 9.89
C ASN A 350 10.18 -4.25 8.78
N VAL A 351 10.62 -5.30 8.09
CA VAL A 351 9.92 -5.94 6.98
C VAL A 351 9.69 -7.41 7.29
N ASP A 352 8.46 -7.86 7.06
CA ASP A 352 8.06 -9.26 6.96
C ASP A 352 7.30 -9.42 5.64
N ALA A 353 7.96 -9.91 4.58
CA ALA A 353 7.33 -9.90 3.25
C ALA A 353 6.20 -10.93 3.18
N GLY A 354 6.39 -12.13 3.76
CA GLY A 354 5.30 -13.05 4.07
C GLY A 354 5.42 -14.34 3.30
N GLY A 355 4.47 -14.65 2.41
CA GLY A 355 4.54 -15.85 1.58
C GLY A 355 4.15 -15.56 0.15
N GLY A 356 4.97 -16.04 -0.78
CA GLY A 356 4.92 -15.71 -2.21
C GLY A 356 6.31 -15.28 -2.67
N ASP A 357 6.48 -14.97 -3.95
CA ASP A 357 7.79 -14.56 -4.47
C ASP A 357 7.97 -13.04 -4.28
N ASP A 358 8.39 -12.59 -3.09
CA ASP A 358 8.36 -11.18 -2.69
C ASP A 358 9.58 -10.38 -3.15
N THR A 359 9.40 -9.07 -3.32
CA THR A 359 10.49 -8.13 -3.64
C THR A 359 10.57 -6.98 -2.65
N VAL A 360 11.71 -6.83 -1.98
CA VAL A 360 12.01 -5.73 -1.05
C VAL A 360 13.13 -4.85 -1.62
N SER A 361 12.91 -3.54 -1.76
CA SER A 361 13.85 -2.62 -2.40
C SER A 361 14.21 -1.43 -1.51
N TYR A 362 15.50 -1.24 -1.24
CA TYR A 362 16.03 -0.13 -0.44
C TYR A 362 16.85 0.85 -1.29
N ALA A 363 16.47 2.14 -1.28
CA ALA A 363 17.24 3.19 -1.96
C ALA A 363 18.53 3.61 -1.21
N ARG A 364 18.56 3.46 0.12
CA ARG A 364 19.62 4.02 1.00
C ARG A 364 20.63 2.98 1.54
N GLY A 365 20.38 1.68 1.30
CA GLY A 365 21.00 0.58 2.04
C GLY A 365 20.22 0.17 3.31
N LEU A 366 20.76 -0.78 4.07
CA LEU A 366 20.16 -1.31 5.31
C LEU A 366 20.80 -0.70 6.58
N PHE A 367 20.00 -0.36 7.60
CA PHE A 367 20.53 0.05 8.90
C PHE A 367 20.64 -1.10 9.90
N ILE A 368 21.51 -0.91 10.89
CA ILE A 368 21.87 -1.96 11.84
C ILE A 368 20.75 -2.37 12.83
N THR A 369 19.66 -1.62 12.83
CA THR A 369 18.45 -1.88 13.62
C THR A 369 17.29 -2.40 12.78
N ASP A 370 17.41 -2.32 11.46
CA ASP A 370 16.39 -2.83 10.56
C ASP A 370 16.40 -4.36 10.59
N GLN A 371 15.22 -4.95 10.43
CA GLN A 371 15.01 -6.39 10.38
C GLN A 371 14.25 -6.69 9.10
N ASN A 372 14.75 -7.62 8.29
CA ASN A 372 14.08 -8.03 7.06
C ASN A 372 13.95 -9.53 7.05
N ASN A 373 12.72 -9.98 6.87
CA ASN A 373 12.37 -11.36 6.62
C ASN A 373 11.67 -11.40 5.26
N GLY A 374 12.17 -12.18 4.29
CA GLY A 374 11.47 -12.45 3.03
C GLY A 374 10.27 -13.31 3.36
N GLY A 375 10.52 -14.55 3.77
CA GLY A 375 9.51 -15.37 4.42
C GLY A 375 9.48 -16.75 3.82
N ALA A 376 8.42 -17.09 3.09
CA ALA A 376 8.31 -18.34 2.37
C ALA A 376 8.33 -18.08 0.86
N ASP A 377 8.92 -19.04 0.13
CA ASP A 377 9.06 -19.05 -1.34
C ASP A 377 10.34 -18.33 -1.81
N ASP A 378 10.42 -17.81 -3.04
CA ASP A 378 11.69 -17.33 -3.63
C ASP A 378 11.80 -15.79 -3.56
N ASP A 379 12.31 -15.27 -2.44
CA ASP A 379 12.30 -13.83 -2.15
C ASP A 379 13.56 -13.08 -2.63
N VAL A 380 13.38 -11.80 -2.96
CA VAL A 380 14.43 -10.90 -3.44
C VAL A 380 14.53 -9.64 -2.60
N ILE A 381 15.74 -9.31 -2.12
CA ILE A 381 16.04 -8.00 -1.55
C ILE A 381 17.06 -7.25 -2.42
N SER A 382 16.80 -5.98 -2.71
CA SER A 382 17.60 -5.15 -3.62
C SER A 382 18.02 -3.82 -2.99
N PHE A 383 19.23 -3.36 -3.31
CA PHE A 383 19.78 -2.10 -2.82
C PHE A 383 20.22 -1.21 -4.00
N GLY A 384 19.66 0.00 -4.09
CA GLY A 384 19.81 0.87 -5.27
C GLY A 384 20.95 1.89 -5.24
N GLY A 385 21.62 2.10 -4.11
CA GLY A 385 22.70 3.06 -3.96
C GLY A 385 23.91 2.44 -3.28
N GLN A 386 25.06 3.15 -3.28
CA GLN A 386 26.28 2.67 -2.63
C GLN A 386 26.02 2.21 -1.19
N THR A 387 26.27 0.93 -0.96
CA THR A 387 26.12 0.22 0.30
C THR A 387 27.47 0.06 0.99
N ILE A 388 27.54 0.48 2.25
CA ILE A 388 28.67 0.18 3.13
C ILE A 388 28.06 -0.48 4.35
N LEU A 389 27.92 -1.80 4.29
CA LEU A 389 27.12 -2.59 5.18
C LEU A 389 27.97 -3.56 6.01
N THR A 390 27.67 -3.64 7.29
CA THR A 390 28.08 -4.77 8.12
C THR A 390 26.80 -5.31 8.71
N LEU A 391 26.32 -6.39 8.12
CA LEU A 391 25.11 -7.09 8.53
C LEU A 391 25.31 -7.63 9.96
N ARG A 392 24.23 -7.65 10.72
CA ARG A 392 24.19 -8.38 12.00
C ARG A 392 23.67 -9.78 11.75
N ASP A 393 23.80 -10.63 12.76
CA ASP A 393 23.08 -11.90 12.77
C ASP A 393 21.60 -11.59 12.56
N LYS A 394 20.98 -12.26 11.57
CA LYS A 394 19.55 -12.13 11.24
C LYS A 394 19.07 -10.73 10.85
N SER A 395 19.93 -9.92 10.25
CA SER A 395 19.50 -8.65 9.64
C SER A 395 18.77 -8.85 8.30
N ILE A 396 19.04 -9.97 7.64
CA ILE A 396 18.35 -10.47 6.46
C ILE A 396 18.09 -11.95 6.75
N GLU A 397 16.83 -12.36 6.81
CA GLU A 397 16.39 -13.75 6.99
C GLU A 397 15.49 -14.16 5.82
N ASN A 398 15.58 -15.43 5.41
CA ASN A 398 14.70 -16.03 4.40
C ASN A 398 14.58 -15.20 3.11
N PHE A 399 15.72 -14.73 2.58
CA PHE A 399 15.81 -14.25 1.21
C PHE A 399 16.68 -15.21 0.40
N GLU A 400 16.25 -15.50 -0.82
CA GLU A 400 16.95 -16.39 -1.76
C GLU A 400 17.91 -15.59 -2.64
N THR A 401 17.61 -14.32 -2.89
CA THR A 401 18.43 -13.42 -3.72
C THR A 401 18.64 -12.05 -3.08
N VAL A 402 19.88 -11.58 -3.10
CA VAL A 402 20.27 -10.21 -2.78
C VAL A 402 20.87 -9.55 -4.02
N ASN A 403 20.36 -8.38 -4.41
CA ASN A 403 20.91 -7.57 -5.49
C ASN A 403 21.48 -6.27 -4.94
N PHE A 404 22.69 -5.94 -5.37
CA PHE A 404 23.34 -4.67 -5.09
C PHE A 404 23.37 -3.78 -6.34
N SER A 405 23.89 -2.57 -6.18
CA SER A 405 23.68 -1.49 -7.13
C SER A 405 24.75 -1.50 -8.23
N TYR A 406 24.79 -0.44 -9.04
CA TYR A 406 25.89 -0.21 -10.00
C TYR A 406 27.02 0.63 -9.39
N TYR A 407 27.04 0.79 -8.07
CA TYR A 407 28.08 1.51 -7.34
C TYR A 407 28.96 0.51 -6.59
N SER A 408 30.23 0.86 -6.35
CA SER A 408 31.12 0.09 -5.47
C SER A 408 30.49 -0.14 -4.09
N ASP A 409 30.15 -1.39 -3.83
CA ASP A 409 29.42 -1.88 -2.66
C ASP A 409 30.38 -2.62 -1.71
N ARG A 410 30.20 -2.46 -0.40
CA ARG A 410 31.05 -3.10 0.62
C ARG A 410 30.21 -3.71 1.71
N VAL A 411 30.08 -5.03 1.70
CA VAL A 411 29.16 -5.79 2.53
C VAL A 411 29.91 -6.89 3.29
N VAL A 412 29.66 -6.96 4.59
CA VAL A 412 30.14 -8.06 5.44
C VAL A 412 28.92 -8.75 6.04
N PHE A 413 28.72 -10.02 5.70
CA PHE A 413 27.67 -10.86 6.27
C PHE A 413 28.07 -11.32 7.68
N ALA A 414 27.09 -11.41 8.57
CA ALA A 414 27.25 -12.12 9.83
C ALA A 414 26.73 -13.55 9.69
N ASP A 415 27.15 -14.41 10.61
CA ASP A 415 26.58 -15.75 10.79
C ASP A 415 25.06 -15.67 11.02
N GLY A 416 24.32 -16.61 10.44
CA GLY A 416 22.87 -16.74 10.63
C GLY A 416 22.00 -15.95 9.66
N ASN A 417 22.59 -15.24 8.67
CA ASN A 417 21.80 -14.62 7.60
C ASN A 417 21.45 -15.62 6.48
N VAL A 418 22.16 -16.75 6.39
CA VAL A 418 21.78 -17.86 5.49
C VAL A 418 21.41 -19.07 6.33
N ALA A 419 20.15 -19.48 6.28
CA ALA A 419 19.67 -20.61 7.07
C ALA A 419 20.40 -21.92 6.72
N ALA A 420 20.54 -22.82 7.71
CA ALA A 420 21.25 -24.08 7.54
C ALA A 420 20.75 -24.90 6.34
N GLY A 421 21.66 -25.22 5.42
CA GLY A 421 21.36 -25.98 4.20
C GLY A 421 20.62 -25.20 3.11
N ARG A 422 20.44 -23.89 3.26
CA ARG A 422 19.97 -22.99 2.21
C ARG A 422 21.14 -22.33 1.47
N THR A 423 20.84 -21.76 0.31
CA THR A 423 21.80 -21.05 -0.51
C THR A 423 21.29 -19.64 -0.76
N LEU A 424 22.09 -18.63 -0.43
CA LEU A 424 21.82 -17.24 -0.77
C LEU A 424 22.54 -16.86 -2.07
N THR A 425 21.80 -16.33 -3.04
CA THR A 425 22.38 -15.74 -4.25
C THR A 425 22.66 -14.26 -4.02
N VAL A 426 23.87 -13.81 -4.32
CA VAL A 426 24.28 -12.41 -4.17
C VAL A 426 24.81 -11.91 -5.50
N ASN A 427 24.16 -10.89 -6.04
CA ASN A 427 24.58 -10.18 -7.24
C ASN A 427 25.14 -8.82 -6.82
N ALA A 428 26.46 -8.62 -6.94
CA ALA A 428 27.13 -7.39 -6.50
C ALA A 428 26.91 -6.23 -7.50
N GLY A 429 26.94 -6.51 -8.80
CA GLY A 429 26.44 -5.60 -9.83
C GLY A 429 27.55 -4.99 -10.67
N GLU A 430 27.61 -3.66 -10.73
CA GLU A 430 28.75 -2.96 -11.33
C GLU A 430 29.46 -2.18 -10.22
N GLY A 431 30.79 -2.08 -10.27
CA GLY A 431 31.55 -1.40 -9.23
C GLY A 431 32.80 -2.17 -8.85
N GLU A 432 33.56 -1.63 -7.91
CA GLU A 432 34.58 -2.40 -7.21
C GLU A 432 33.92 -2.89 -5.92
N ASP A 433 33.47 -4.15 -5.91
CA ASP A 433 32.63 -4.66 -4.84
C ASP A 433 33.43 -5.51 -3.84
N TYR A 434 33.08 -5.41 -2.57
CA TYR A 434 33.66 -6.21 -1.49
C TYR A 434 32.56 -6.95 -0.77
N ILE A 435 32.44 -8.25 -1.03
CA ILE A 435 31.42 -9.12 -0.44
C ILE A 435 32.12 -10.16 0.47
N ASP A 436 31.90 -10.04 1.78
CA ASP A 436 32.55 -10.88 2.79
C ASP A 436 31.55 -11.78 3.54
N GLY A 437 31.46 -13.03 3.11
CA GLY A 437 30.68 -14.11 3.70
C GLY A 437 31.43 -14.95 4.75
N SER A 438 32.67 -14.61 5.10
CA SER A 438 33.58 -15.47 5.90
C SER A 438 33.09 -15.85 7.31
N ARG A 439 32.03 -15.20 7.79
CA ARG A 439 31.43 -15.45 9.11
C ARG A 439 30.26 -16.43 9.06
N GLU A 440 29.69 -16.71 7.90
CA GLU A 440 28.55 -17.62 7.77
C GLU A 440 29.01 -19.07 7.89
N THR A 441 28.37 -19.82 8.79
CA THR A 441 28.75 -21.20 9.12
C THR A 441 27.69 -22.23 8.80
N ASP A 442 26.45 -21.81 8.55
CA ASP A 442 25.28 -22.69 8.42
C ASP A 442 24.86 -22.89 6.95
N GLY A 443 24.83 -21.81 6.17
CA GLY A 443 24.39 -21.79 4.77
C GLY A 443 25.51 -21.81 3.73
N THR A 444 25.13 -21.65 2.46
CA THR A 444 26.08 -21.49 1.34
C THR A 444 25.78 -20.23 0.52
N PHE A 445 26.74 -19.74 -0.25
CA PHE A 445 26.58 -18.60 -1.14
C PHE A 445 26.72 -18.96 -2.63
N LYS A 446 26.02 -18.21 -3.47
CA LYS A 446 26.38 -17.97 -4.87
C LYS A 446 26.71 -16.49 -5.03
N LEU A 447 27.99 -16.15 -5.11
CA LEU A 447 28.47 -14.78 -5.23
C LEU A 447 28.79 -14.48 -6.70
N PHE A 448 28.15 -13.45 -7.24
CA PHE A 448 28.37 -12.93 -8.59
C PHE A 448 28.86 -11.48 -8.46
N GLY A 449 30.11 -11.20 -8.85
CA GLY A 449 30.70 -9.85 -8.77
C GLY A 449 30.11 -8.92 -9.82
N GLY A 450 30.18 -9.34 -11.09
CA GLY A 450 29.60 -8.59 -12.21
C GLY A 450 30.67 -7.83 -12.97
N SER A 451 30.76 -6.51 -12.87
CA SER A 451 31.79 -5.72 -13.57
C SER A 451 32.55 -4.80 -12.63
N GLY A 452 33.88 -4.77 -12.78
CA GLY A 452 34.82 -4.03 -11.95
C GLY A 452 35.68 -4.98 -11.13
N ASP A 453 36.64 -4.46 -10.37
CA ASP A 453 37.63 -5.28 -9.66
C ASP A 453 37.06 -5.70 -8.31
N ASP A 454 36.52 -6.92 -8.23
CA ASP A 454 35.72 -7.38 -7.10
C ASP A 454 36.54 -8.20 -6.09
N THR A 455 36.09 -8.25 -4.84
CA THR A 455 36.56 -9.16 -3.80
C THR A 455 35.40 -9.95 -3.25
N LEU A 456 35.35 -11.24 -3.56
CA LEU A 456 34.30 -12.16 -3.13
C LEU A 456 34.89 -13.19 -2.16
N ILE A 457 34.34 -13.25 -0.95
CA ILE A 457 34.77 -14.17 0.10
C ILE A 457 33.56 -15.01 0.53
N GLY A 458 33.63 -16.33 0.35
CA GLY A 458 32.65 -17.31 0.82
C GLY A 458 32.72 -17.58 2.33
N GLY A 459 31.86 -18.47 2.81
CA GLY A 459 31.72 -18.89 4.20
C GLY A 459 32.34 -20.27 4.48
N ALA A 460 31.71 -21.04 5.37
CA ALA A 460 32.11 -22.42 5.68
C ALA A 460 31.34 -23.50 4.89
N GLY A 461 30.39 -23.08 4.05
CA GLY A 461 29.57 -23.91 3.18
C GLY A 461 30.22 -24.21 1.83
N ALA A 462 29.57 -25.00 0.99
CA ALA A 462 30.07 -25.26 -0.38
C ALA A 462 29.61 -24.14 -1.32
N ASP A 463 30.48 -23.16 -1.52
CA ASP A 463 30.11 -21.90 -2.16
C ASP A 463 30.38 -21.89 -3.66
N THR A 464 29.74 -20.97 -4.39
CA THR A 464 30.01 -20.71 -5.80
C THR A 464 30.35 -19.24 -6.00
N LEU A 465 31.54 -18.96 -6.54
CA LEU A 465 32.05 -17.61 -6.75
C LEU A 465 32.31 -17.39 -8.25
N GLU A 466 31.85 -16.28 -8.77
CA GLU A 466 32.02 -15.85 -10.16
C GLU A 466 32.31 -14.34 -10.16
N GLY A 467 33.56 -13.96 -10.38
CA GLY A 467 34.03 -12.57 -10.32
C GLY A 467 33.36 -11.73 -11.41
N GLY A 468 33.63 -12.05 -12.67
CA GLY A 468 32.93 -11.44 -13.81
C GLY A 468 33.93 -10.73 -14.71
N ALA A 469 33.71 -9.43 -14.95
CA ALA A 469 34.57 -8.60 -15.77
C ALA A 469 35.40 -7.64 -14.89
N GLY A 470 36.66 -7.97 -14.61
CA GLY A 470 37.55 -7.14 -13.81
C GLY A 470 38.73 -7.96 -13.33
N GLU A 471 39.67 -7.38 -12.58
CA GLU A 471 40.68 -8.15 -11.84
C GLU A 471 40.12 -8.55 -10.46
N ASP A 472 39.59 -9.76 -10.36
CA ASP A 472 38.81 -10.18 -9.18
C ASP A 472 39.64 -11.00 -8.18
N LEU A 473 39.34 -10.86 -6.88
CA LEU A 473 39.85 -11.72 -5.80
C LEU A 473 38.74 -12.65 -5.29
N LEU A 474 38.93 -13.96 -5.48
CA LEU A 474 37.96 -14.98 -5.06
C LEU A 474 38.54 -15.86 -3.94
N VAL A 475 37.84 -15.95 -2.82
CA VAL A 475 38.24 -16.71 -1.63
C VAL A 475 37.07 -17.60 -1.22
N GLY A 476 37.18 -18.92 -1.40
CA GLY A 476 36.09 -19.87 -1.14
C GLY A 476 35.73 -20.03 0.35
N GLY A 477 36.72 -19.98 1.23
CA GLY A 477 36.55 -20.29 2.64
C GLY A 477 36.76 -21.77 2.93
N ALA A 478 35.96 -22.31 3.85
CA ALA A 478 35.89 -23.74 4.07
C ALA A 478 34.71 -24.31 3.32
N GLY A 479 34.83 -25.49 2.71
CA GLY A 479 33.72 -25.94 1.89
C GLY A 479 34.16 -26.89 0.80
N ALA A 480 33.31 -27.11 -0.18
CA ALA A 480 33.70 -27.75 -1.43
C ALA A 480 33.32 -26.77 -2.54
N ASP A 481 34.18 -25.78 -2.74
CA ASP A 481 33.80 -24.53 -3.38
C ASP A 481 33.96 -24.59 -4.89
N GLN A 482 33.29 -23.66 -5.58
CA GLN A 482 33.30 -23.59 -7.04
C GLN A 482 33.65 -22.19 -7.51
N PHE A 483 34.76 -22.04 -8.22
CA PHE A 483 35.16 -20.81 -8.87
C PHE A 483 34.81 -20.89 -10.36
N ARG A 484 33.95 -20.01 -10.87
CA ARG A 484 33.41 -20.05 -12.24
C ARG A 484 33.92 -18.90 -13.09
N PHE A 485 34.27 -19.21 -14.34
CA PHE A 485 34.74 -18.25 -15.34
C PHE A 485 33.98 -18.44 -16.66
N MET A 486 33.43 -17.37 -17.25
CA MET A 486 32.53 -17.39 -18.42
C MET A 486 33.09 -16.61 -19.63
N ASP A 487 32.97 -17.17 -20.85
CA ASP A 487 33.51 -16.64 -22.13
C ASP A 487 32.96 -15.26 -22.57
N GLN A 488 31.82 -14.81 -22.04
CA GLN A 488 31.14 -13.61 -22.56
C GLN A 488 31.72 -12.30 -22.03
N TRP A 489 32.58 -12.34 -21.01
CA TRP A 489 32.94 -11.12 -20.30
C TRP A 489 34.12 -10.36 -20.86
N ASN A 490 35.05 -10.94 -21.65
CA ASN A 490 36.24 -10.17 -21.98
C ASN A 490 36.91 -10.31 -23.36
N SER A 491 37.17 -9.11 -23.90
CA SER A 491 38.13 -8.83 -24.97
C SER A 491 39.43 -8.19 -24.43
N GLY A 492 39.59 -8.10 -23.10
CA GLY A 492 40.76 -7.54 -22.41
C GLY A 492 41.53 -8.57 -21.55
N ASN A 493 42.71 -8.19 -21.07
CA ASN A 493 43.59 -9.00 -20.20
C ASN A 493 43.22 -8.78 -18.73
N TYR A 494 42.10 -9.32 -18.28
CA TYR A 494 41.71 -9.25 -16.88
C TYR A 494 42.25 -10.50 -16.16
N ARG A 495 42.61 -10.35 -14.89
CA ARG A 495 43.58 -11.20 -14.20
C ARG A 495 43.14 -11.49 -12.78
N ASP A 496 42.29 -12.48 -12.64
CA ASP A 496 41.70 -12.88 -11.36
C ASP A 496 42.71 -13.64 -10.51
N VAL A 497 42.53 -13.54 -9.19
CA VAL A 497 43.32 -14.20 -8.16
C VAL A 497 42.40 -15.08 -7.34
N ILE A 498 42.69 -16.38 -7.29
CA ILE A 498 42.02 -17.30 -6.37
C ILE A 498 42.90 -17.42 -5.13
N GLY A 499 42.39 -17.01 -3.97
CA GLY A 499 43.15 -16.91 -2.72
C GLY A 499 42.96 -18.04 -1.71
N ASP A 500 42.15 -19.07 -2.03
CA ASP A 500 41.75 -20.09 -1.05
C ASP A 500 41.47 -21.49 -1.64
N PHE A 501 41.80 -22.53 -0.87
CA PHE A 501 41.44 -23.96 -1.06
C PHE A 501 41.36 -24.72 0.30
N VAL A 502 40.85 -24.07 1.34
CA VAL A 502 40.91 -24.59 2.71
C VAL A 502 39.73 -25.50 3.04
N GLY A 503 39.93 -26.82 2.92
CA GLY A 503 38.91 -27.79 3.34
C GLY A 503 38.03 -28.24 2.18
N GLY A 504 37.44 -29.44 2.32
CA GLY A 504 36.65 -30.11 1.28
C GLY A 504 37.30 -30.20 -0.11
N LEU A 505 36.48 -30.29 -1.16
CA LEU A 505 36.87 -30.60 -2.53
C LEU A 505 36.52 -29.42 -3.45
N ASP A 506 37.47 -28.51 -3.62
CA ASP A 506 37.23 -27.32 -4.42
C ASP A 506 37.36 -27.58 -5.92
N ARG A 507 36.68 -26.74 -6.70
CA ARG A 507 36.59 -26.88 -8.15
C ARG A 507 36.71 -25.54 -8.86
N ILE A 508 37.56 -25.51 -9.89
CA ILE A 508 37.56 -24.41 -10.85
C ILE A 508 36.81 -24.86 -12.12
N VAL A 509 35.86 -24.04 -12.57
CA VAL A 509 34.98 -24.32 -13.71
C VAL A 509 35.17 -23.25 -14.76
N PHE A 510 35.68 -23.66 -15.93
CA PHE A 510 35.83 -22.78 -17.09
C PHE A 510 34.79 -23.14 -18.15
N ASN A 511 33.97 -22.16 -18.53
CA ASN A 511 32.99 -22.28 -19.61
C ASN A 511 33.45 -21.49 -20.84
N GLY A 512 33.63 -22.17 -21.98
CA GLY A 512 34.12 -21.56 -23.21
C GLY A 512 35.62 -21.24 -23.16
N ASN A 513 36.06 -20.06 -23.60
CA ASN A 513 37.49 -19.73 -23.77
C ASN A 513 38.08 -18.87 -22.64
N ALA A 514 37.44 -18.81 -21.47
CA ALA A 514 37.79 -18.01 -20.29
C ALA A 514 39.09 -18.44 -19.56
N PHE A 515 40.02 -19.12 -20.24
CA PHE A 515 41.26 -19.62 -19.63
C PHE A 515 42.28 -18.50 -19.34
N GLY A 516 42.18 -17.38 -20.05
CA GLY A 516 43.09 -16.24 -19.89
C GLY A 516 42.82 -15.39 -18.65
N ASP A 517 41.70 -15.65 -17.97
CA ASP A 517 41.17 -14.78 -16.92
C ASP A 517 41.79 -15.10 -15.55
N VAL A 518 42.35 -16.30 -15.34
CA VAL A 518 43.05 -16.64 -14.07
C VAL A 518 44.52 -16.27 -14.16
N SER A 519 44.95 -15.33 -13.31
CA SER A 519 46.32 -14.82 -13.28
C SER A 519 47.22 -15.46 -12.23
N ALA A 520 46.63 -15.80 -11.09
CA ALA A 520 47.33 -16.40 -9.96
C ALA A 520 46.39 -17.25 -9.11
N ILE A 521 46.97 -18.30 -8.54
CA ILE A 521 46.34 -19.14 -7.54
C ILE A 521 47.22 -19.00 -6.29
N ASP A 522 46.84 -18.12 -5.38
CA ASP A 522 47.55 -17.89 -4.11
C ASP A 522 47.01 -18.85 -3.04
N GLY A 523 47.91 -19.51 -2.31
CA GLY A 523 47.53 -20.53 -1.31
C GLY A 523 48.15 -21.91 -1.50
N TYR A 524 48.67 -22.24 -2.69
CA TYR A 524 49.48 -23.46 -2.85
C TYR A 524 50.90 -23.25 -2.29
N LYS A 525 51.03 -23.36 -0.96
CA LYS A 525 52.34 -23.45 -0.32
C LYS A 525 52.90 -24.86 -0.51
N GLY A 526 53.59 -25.05 -1.64
CA GLY A 526 54.55 -26.14 -1.79
C GLY A 526 55.49 -26.18 -0.58
N THR A 527 55.87 -27.38 -0.16
CA THR A 527 56.67 -27.59 1.06
C THR A 527 57.92 -26.70 1.12
N SER A 528 58.27 -26.24 2.32
CA SER A 528 59.52 -25.50 2.53
C SER A 528 60.73 -26.42 2.26
N GLY A 529 61.51 -26.08 1.24
CA GLY A 529 62.76 -26.78 0.89
C GLY A 529 63.67 -25.87 0.05
N VAL A 530 64.99 -26.11 0.12
CA VAL A 530 66.00 -25.30 -0.60
C VAL A 530 65.89 -25.58 -2.10
N GLY A 531 65.06 -24.81 -2.79
CA GLY A 531 64.86 -24.93 -4.24
C GLY A 531 63.47 -24.57 -4.76
N ALA A 532 62.44 -24.50 -3.92
CA ALA A 532 61.09 -24.16 -4.39
C ALA A 532 61.00 -22.67 -4.78
N SER A 533 60.92 -22.39 -6.08
CA SER A 533 60.51 -21.09 -6.61
C SER A 533 59.05 -21.16 -7.06
N ALA A 534 58.32 -20.04 -7.06
CA ALA A 534 56.89 -19.99 -7.37
C ALA A 534 56.51 -20.52 -8.77
N ASN A 535 57.49 -20.75 -9.65
CA ASN A 535 57.28 -21.00 -11.08
C ASN A 535 57.47 -22.47 -11.48
N ASP A 536 57.69 -23.39 -10.52
CA ASP A 536 57.99 -24.81 -10.80
C ASP A 536 56.72 -25.72 -10.80
N ASN A 537 55.51 -25.14 -10.80
CA ASN A 537 54.28 -25.86 -10.42
C ASN A 537 53.35 -26.29 -11.57
N LEU A 538 53.72 -26.11 -12.84
CA LEU A 538 52.78 -26.26 -13.97
C LEU A 538 53.35 -27.11 -15.13
N LEU A 539 52.65 -28.21 -15.48
CA LEU A 539 52.88 -28.99 -16.70
C LEU A 539 51.59 -29.10 -17.53
N ILE A 540 51.69 -28.86 -18.84
CA ILE A 540 50.57 -28.94 -19.80
C ILE A 540 50.84 -30.04 -20.82
N ALA A 541 49.91 -31.00 -20.96
CA ALA A 541 50.00 -32.11 -21.92
C ALA A 541 48.78 -32.19 -22.85
N THR A 542 49.03 -32.36 -24.14
CA THR A 542 48.03 -32.41 -25.24
C THR A 542 48.07 -33.79 -25.91
N GLY A 543 46.92 -34.35 -26.35
CA GLY A 543 46.93 -35.62 -27.09
C GLY A 543 45.57 -36.23 -27.42
N GLN A 544 45.59 -37.30 -28.22
CA GLN A 544 44.43 -38.11 -28.62
C GLN A 544 44.42 -39.41 -27.80
N GLY A 545 43.44 -39.61 -26.92
CA GLY A 545 43.15 -40.94 -26.36
C GLY A 545 43.30 -41.17 -24.85
N TYR A 546 43.22 -40.15 -24.00
CA TYR A 546 43.22 -40.36 -22.54
C TYR A 546 41.81 -40.71 -22.06
N SER A 547 41.65 -41.84 -21.35
CA SER A 547 40.32 -42.32 -20.92
C SER A 547 40.23 -42.78 -19.46
N ASP A 548 41.35 -42.95 -18.74
CA ASP A 548 41.32 -43.22 -17.29
C ASP A 548 42.63 -42.84 -16.55
N LEU A 549 42.51 -42.64 -15.23
CA LEU A 549 43.55 -42.20 -14.28
C LEU A 549 44.85 -43.05 -14.27
N SER A 550 44.81 -44.33 -14.65
CA SER A 550 45.95 -45.25 -14.63
C SER A 550 46.91 -45.09 -15.82
N GLN A 551 46.45 -44.46 -16.90
CA GLN A 551 47.29 -44.16 -18.07
C GLN A 551 48.25 -42.98 -17.80
N PHE A 552 47.95 -42.14 -16.81
CA PHE A 552 48.70 -40.92 -16.49
C PHE A 552 49.94 -41.19 -15.63
N ASP A 553 49.88 -42.17 -14.72
CA ASP A 553 51.03 -42.59 -13.89
C ASP A 553 52.19 -43.12 -14.78
N SER A 554 51.86 -43.68 -15.95
CA SER A 554 52.83 -44.17 -16.94
C SER A 554 53.56 -43.06 -17.72
N PHE A 555 53.03 -41.84 -17.77
CA PHE A 555 53.64 -40.70 -18.47
C PHE A 555 54.77 -40.04 -17.68
N LEU A 556 54.74 -40.21 -16.35
CA LEU A 556 55.68 -39.58 -15.40
C LEU A 556 56.65 -40.58 -14.77
N SER A 557 56.46 -41.90 -15.00
CA SER A 557 57.27 -42.95 -14.37
C SER A 557 58.55 -43.33 -15.13
N GLU A 558 58.99 -42.58 -16.15
CA GLU A 558 60.30 -42.81 -16.77
C GLU A 558 61.43 -42.05 -16.04
N GLY A 559 61.61 -42.32 -14.75
CA GLY A 559 62.76 -41.81 -13.98
C GLY A 559 62.64 -42.03 -12.48
N ASP A 560 63.78 -42.25 -11.81
CA ASP A 560 63.86 -42.36 -10.35
C ASP A 560 63.19 -41.17 -9.66
N ALA A 561 62.68 -41.39 -8.44
CA ALA A 561 61.95 -40.43 -7.60
C ALA A 561 62.47 -38.98 -7.75
N ASP A 562 61.77 -38.21 -8.57
CA ASP A 562 62.09 -36.81 -8.85
C ASP A 562 61.25 -35.90 -7.95
N ASN A 563 61.94 -35.06 -7.21
CA ASN A 563 61.37 -34.11 -6.25
C ASN A 563 60.90 -32.83 -6.96
N ASN A 564 61.06 -32.77 -8.29
CA ASN A 564 60.81 -31.62 -9.15
C ASN A 564 59.54 -31.80 -9.99
N LYS A 565 58.57 -32.58 -9.48
CA LYS A 565 57.27 -32.74 -10.11
C LYS A 565 56.44 -31.48 -9.91
N PRO A 566 55.76 -30.97 -10.95
CA PRO A 566 54.89 -29.82 -10.80
C PRO A 566 53.75 -30.17 -9.84
N GLY A 567 53.42 -29.26 -8.91
CA GLY A 567 52.33 -29.45 -7.97
C GLY A 567 50.96 -29.63 -8.63
N PHE A 568 50.87 -29.37 -9.93
CA PHE A 568 49.65 -29.40 -10.71
C PHE A 568 49.88 -29.64 -12.21
N TYR A 569 48.90 -30.30 -12.84
CA TYR A 569 48.91 -30.78 -14.21
C TYR A 569 47.65 -30.35 -14.95
N ILE A 570 47.78 -29.98 -16.23
CA ILE A 570 46.65 -29.72 -17.13
C ILE A 570 46.74 -30.65 -18.33
N PHE A 571 45.71 -31.47 -18.55
CA PHE A 571 45.63 -32.40 -19.67
C PHE A 571 44.49 -32.02 -20.60
N PHE A 572 44.78 -31.89 -21.88
CA PHE A 572 43.77 -31.63 -22.92
C PHE A 572 43.52 -32.87 -23.79
N ASN A 573 42.29 -33.38 -23.75
CA ASN A 573 41.83 -34.43 -24.65
C ASN A 573 41.23 -33.80 -25.92
N THR A 574 42.04 -33.82 -26.96
CA THR A 574 41.73 -33.27 -28.30
C THR A 574 40.59 -34.00 -29.03
N SER A 575 40.17 -35.20 -28.56
CA SER A 575 39.06 -35.96 -29.16
C SER A 575 37.70 -35.67 -28.52
N THR A 576 37.70 -35.27 -27.25
CA THR A 576 36.48 -34.93 -26.48
C THR A 576 36.35 -33.44 -26.22
N ASN A 577 37.33 -32.63 -26.64
CA ASN A 577 37.33 -31.19 -26.46
C ASN A 577 37.24 -30.76 -24.97
N ARG A 578 37.82 -31.60 -24.10
CA ARG A 578 37.79 -31.49 -22.63
C ARG A 578 39.22 -31.31 -22.14
N ALA A 579 39.47 -30.29 -21.34
CA ALA A 579 40.64 -30.28 -20.48
C ALA A 579 40.25 -30.73 -19.06
N GLU A 580 41.22 -31.26 -18.36
CA GLU A 580 41.12 -31.72 -16.99
C GLU A 580 42.42 -31.34 -16.29
N MET A 581 42.32 -30.98 -15.02
CA MET A 581 43.41 -30.37 -14.31
C MET A 581 43.48 -30.97 -12.91
N TYR A 582 44.66 -31.51 -12.60
CA TYR A 582 44.92 -32.46 -11.54
C TYR A 582 46.08 -31.99 -10.68
N PHE A 583 46.06 -32.33 -9.39
CA PHE A 583 47.12 -31.96 -8.43
C PHE A 583 47.89 -33.21 -8.01
N ASP A 584 49.19 -33.05 -7.80
CA ASP A 584 49.99 -34.11 -7.21
C ASP A 584 49.67 -34.21 -5.70
N THR A 585 49.00 -35.30 -5.31
CA THR A 585 48.57 -35.55 -3.94
C THR A 585 49.67 -36.13 -3.04
N ASP A 586 50.84 -36.50 -3.59
CA ASP A 586 52.00 -36.93 -2.79
C ASP A 586 52.73 -35.74 -2.14
N MET A 587 52.38 -34.51 -2.53
CA MET A 587 52.72 -33.29 -1.80
C MET A 587 51.85 -33.22 -0.55
N THR A 588 52.46 -33.40 0.63
CA THR A 588 51.73 -33.33 1.91
C THR A 588 51.23 -31.90 2.18
N SER A 589 50.04 -31.58 1.70
CA SER A 589 49.16 -30.57 2.29
C SER A 589 48.64 -31.14 3.60
N THR A 590 48.93 -30.48 4.72
CA THR A 590 48.52 -30.96 6.05
C THR A 590 47.02 -30.76 6.34
N GLY A 591 46.19 -30.53 5.31
CA GLY A 591 44.78 -30.19 5.45
C GLY A 591 43.85 -30.71 4.34
N GLY A 592 44.16 -31.82 3.65
CA GLY A 592 43.14 -32.68 3.03
C GLY A 592 42.23 -32.11 1.92
N ALA A 593 42.54 -30.96 1.31
CA ALA A 593 41.81 -30.49 0.13
C ALA A 593 42.33 -31.13 -1.16
N VAL A 594 41.42 -31.53 -2.04
CA VAL A 594 41.74 -31.99 -3.40
C VAL A 594 41.07 -31.01 -4.37
N LEU A 595 41.86 -30.21 -5.08
CA LEU A 595 41.35 -29.30 -6.09
C LEU A 595 41.14 -30.06 -7.40
N ILE A 596 40.02 -29.86 -8.08
CA ILE A 596 39.73 -30.50 -9.38
C ILE A 596 39.27 -29.40 -10.33
N ALA A 597 39.97 -29.15 -11.44
CA ALA A 597 39.38 -28.28 -12.49
C ALA A 597 38.89 -29.10 -13.68
N THR A 598 37.68 -28.76 -14.13
CA THR A 598 37.00 -29.44 -15.24
C THR A 598 36.63 -28.40 -16.28
N PHE A 599 37.01 -28.64 -17.54
CA PHE A 599 36.81 -27.69 -18.63
C PHE A 599 35.83 -28.27 -19.65
N ASN A 600 34.85 -27.47 -20.09
CA ASN A 600 33.93 -27.85 -21.15
C ASN A 600 34.16 -26.95 -22.38
N ASN A 601 34.38 -27.55 -23.56
CA ASN A 601 34.48 -26.88 -24.88
C ASN A 601 35.76 -26.05 -25.19
N ILE A 602 36.97 -26.58 -24.94
CA ILE A 602 38.20 -25.94 -25.47
C ILE A 602 38.36 -26.31 -26.95
N THR A 603 38.14 -25.39 -27.89
CA THR A 603 38.00 -25.70 -29.33
C THR A 603 39.25 -25.50 -30.19
N ALA A 604 40.34 -24.89 -29.70
CA ALA A 604 41.53 -24.66 -30.53
C ALA A 604 42.88 -24.60 -29.79
N VAL A 605 43.92 -25.19 -30.39
CA VAL A 605 45.33 -25.15 -29.92
C VAL A 605 45.87 -23.71 -29.83
N SER A 606 45.39 -22.80 -30.68
CA SER A 606 45.78 -21.37 -30.67
C SER A 606 45.40 -20.62 -29.39
N GLN A 607 44.61 -21.24 -28.52
CA GLN A 607 44.24 -20.71 -27.21
C GLN A 607 45.37 -20.91 -26.18
N LEU A 608 46.26 -21.90 -26.42
CA LEU A 608 47.51 -22.09 -25.66
C LEU A 608 48.65 -21.18 -26.14
N ASP A 609 48.60 -20.66 -27.37
CA ASP A 609 49.64 -19.75 -27.91
C ASP A 609 49.74 -18.42 -27.13
N LYS A 610 48.75 -18.10 -26.28
CA LYS A 610 48.77 -16.92 -25.39
C LYS A 610 49.71 -17.08 -24.18
N LEU A 611 50.15 -18.30 -23.88
CA LEU A 611 51.18 -18.60 -22.87
C LEU A 611 52.60 -18.54 -23.48
N ASN A 612 52.72 -18.27 -24.78
CA ASN A 612 53.98 -18.13 -25.47
C ASN A 612 54.47 -16.68 -25.35
N GLU A 613 55.39 -16.39 -24.42
CA GLU A 613 55.99 -15.06 -24.24
C GLU A 613 56.82 -14.55 -25.45
N GLY A 614 56.88 -15.34 -26.53
CA GLY A 614 57.69 -15.05 -27.70
C GLY A 614 59.19 -15.05 -27.38
N ALA A 615 60.01 -14.79 -28.39
CA ALA A 615 61.47 -14.90 -28.29
C ALA A 615 62.15 -13.83 -27.40
N ALA A 616 61.40 -12.93 -26.76
CA ALA A 616 61.92 -11.78 -26.01
C ALA A 616 61.32 -11.59 -24.60
N GLY A 617 60.50 -12.54 -24.12
CA GLY A 617 60.12 -12.61 -22.70
C GLY A 617 61.34 -12.84 -21.83
N ASN A 618 61.52 -12.01 -20.79
CA ASN A 618 62.76 -11.93 -20.01
C ASN A 618 62.76 -12.82 -18.75
N ASN A 619 61.88 -13.81 -18.66
CA ASN A 619 61.90 -14.81 -17.60
C ASN A 619 62.16 -16.21 -18.17
N SER A 620 63.21 -16.83 -17.65
CA SER A 620 63.75 -18.11 -18.06
C SER A 620 62.91 -19.29 -17.55
N GLY A 621 62.57 -20.20 -18.45
CA GLY A 621 62.31 -21.60 -18.13
C GLY A 621 60.87 -22.06 -18.37
N ASP A 622 60.75 -23.07 -19.24
CA ASP A 622 59.75 -24.14 -19.17
C ASP A 622 58.33 -23.87 -19.68
N PHE A 623 58.21 -23.71 -21.00
CA PHE A 623 57.03 -24.20 -21.71
C PHE A 623 57.45 -25.08 -22.89
N VAL A 624 57.05 -26.35 -22.85
CA VAL A 624 57.04 -27.24 -24.01
C VAL A 624 55.58 -27.50 -24.36
N ILE A 625 55.12 -26.89 -25.44
CA ILE A 625 53.89 -27.30 -26.11
C ILE A 625 54.33 -28.41 -27.07
N LEU A 626 53.95 -29.66 -26.79
CA LEU A 626 54.11 -30.78 -27.72
C LEU A 626 52.99 -30.79 -28.77
#